data_AF-A0A7L3BM99-F1
#
_entry.id   AF-A0A7L3BM99-F1
#
_cell.length_a   1.000
_cell.length_b   1.000
_cell.length_c   1.000
_cell.angle_alpha   90.00
_cell.angle_beta   90.00
_cell.angle_gamma   90.00
#
_symmetry.space_group_name_H-M   'P 1'
#
loop_
_entity.id
_entity.type
_entity.pdbx_description
1 polymer ?
#
loop_
_entity_poly.entity_id
_entity_poly.type
_entity_poly.pdbx_seq_one_letter_code
_entity_poly.pdbx_strand_id
1 'polypeptide(L)'
;MRFKSCFFFLVMMYSDKLFAEDKPCDLPHIENGKIALYYYNFKSYYFPMRKEKNLPYSCMVGYTTETGTQDGRITCTAKGWSPVPQCYKKCNKPLLENGFFYSTEVYFKIHEKLQYKCNPGYHTPSGGTEDTVQCWPEGWSSQPSCTKKFESCQVPNLPHGSYFTAQQELRLNETLLYKCDEGYYTAGGNTTEEAVCLTHGWSLTPNCIKISCSSLSGIAHGGFYPVKKIYEEGDVVHFFCEENYSVSEFDLIQCYYFGWHPDPPVCEDVKNKCPPPPLPPHAHIITVRRTYHNGDKVRIQCQSTFEIRGSEEIQCEKGKWTSPPICIGTMDKQKSEAPPSLEADAATRTSKTYRNEDMSKSNYLSFYLILEMQQDCTSPPVIKNGVLLGPLLTSYKNGSSVEYGCQHYHFLDGPSTVYCEHGNWTEQPTCLEPCTLSVTDMNNNNIELKWRQEELIFLHGDLIEFECKQGYNFLQTIPSPGRTQCNHGRLKYPKCIMQAPTEKCDSPPPIVNGALTLPPLTQYDSGSSVQYSCFDYHFLQGSERIYCSEGQWTSPPVCIEPCTLSKNEMEKNNVLLQGFYKNQVYFYHGDYVGFYCKQNHFGAESGTTLFQVQCKRGQLTYPRCVER
;
A
#
# COMPACT_ATOMS: atom_id res chain seq x y z
N MET A 1 12.36 -21.13 -85.55
CA MET A 1 11.57 -22.08 -84.73
C MET A 1 11.64 -21.61 -83.29
N ARG A 2 10.49 -21.15 -82.74
CA ARG A 2 9.74 -21.75 -81.62
C ARG A 2 10.43 -21.63 -80.25
N PHE A 3 10.12 -20.67 -79.36
CA PHE A 3 8.87 -20.28 -78.63
C PHE A 3 8.53 -21.08 -77.36
N LYS A 4 8.19 -20.28 -76.33
CA LYS A 4 7.42 -20.52 -75.07
C LYS A 4 8.27 -20.63 -73.78
N SER A 5 7.95 -19.90 -72.70
CA SER A 5 6.84 -18.94 -72.49
C SER A 5 7.20 -17.82 -71.51
N CYS A 6 6.79 -16.59 -71.85
CA CYS A 6 6.78 -15.44 -70.95
C CYS A 6 5.58 -15.50 -70.00
N PHE A 7 5.64 -14.82 -68.85
CA PHE A 7 4.48 -14.02 -68.39
C PHE A 7 4.89 -12.84 -67.49
N PHE A 8 4.81 -11.64 -68.07
CA PHE A 8 4.49 -10.34 -67.46
C PHE A 8 5.02 -10.00 -66.04
N PHE A 9 6.09 -9.20 -66.00
CA PHE A 9 6.16 -8.09 -65.03
C PHE A 9 5.25 -6.97 -65.52
N LEU A 10 4.11 -6.74 -64.85
CA LEU A 10 3.29 -5.55 -65.10
C LEU A 10 2.53 -5.14 -63.83
N VAL A 11 2.97 -4.00 -63.31
CA VAL A 11 2.32 -3.07 -62.36
C VAL A 11 1.01 -3.57 -61.74
N MET A 12 1.10 -4.02 -60.49
CA MET A 12 -0.03 -3.94 -59.54
C MET A 12 0.38 -3.04 -58.37
N MET A 13 0.27 -1.74 -58.61
CA MET A 13 0.08 -0.74 -57.55
C MET A 13 -1.27 -1.03 -56.87
N TYR A 14 -1.30 -2.03 -55.98
CA TYR A 14 -2.44 -2.30 -55.12
C TYR A 14 -2.06 -2.01 -53.68
N SER A 15 -2.16 -0.71 -53.39
CA SER A 15 -2.63 -0.15 -52.13
C SER A 15 -2.61 -1.12 -50.94
N ASP A 16 -1.55 -1.04 -50.13
CA ASP A 16 -1.61 -1.42 -48.71
C ASP A 16 -2.62 -0.50 -48.02
N LYS A 17 -3.91 -0.81 -48.21
CA LYS A 17 -4.94 -0.42 -47.27
C LYS A 17 -4.63 -1.16 -45.98
N LEU A 18 -3.94 -0.44 -45.09
CA LEU A 18 -4.09 -0.61 -43.65
C LEU A 18 -5.58 -0.78 -43.35
N PHE A 19 -6.02 -2.02 -43.20
CA PHE A 19 -7.25 -2.33 -42.52
C PHE A 19 -7.01 -1.98 -41.06
N ALA A 20 -7.27 -0.72 -40.71
CA ALA A 20 -7.44 -0.34 -39.33
C ALA A 20 -8.59 -1.18 -38.78
N GLU A 21 -8.29 -2.16 -37.92
CA GLU A 21 -9.32 -2.84 -37.16
C GLU A 21 -10.10 -1.78 -36.38
N ASP A 22 -11.38 -1.65 -36.69
CA ASP A 22 -12.26 -0.70 -36.03
C ASP A 22 -12.46 -1.16 -34.59
N LYS A 23 -11.61 -0.68 -33.67
CA LYS A 23 -11.75 -0.91 -32.23
C LYS A 23 -13.15 -0.49 -31.78
N PRO A 24 -14.01 -1.43 -31.37
CA PRO A 24 -15.34 -1.12 -30.88
C PRO A 24 -15.25 -0.66 -29.41
N CYS A 25 -16.26 0.07 -28.93
CA CYS A 25 -16.21 0.68 -27.60
C CYS A 25 -16.96 -0.17 -26.56
N ASP A 26 -16.28 -0.59 -25.51
CA ASP A 26 -16.87 -1.32 -24.39
C ASP A 26 -17.87 -0.48 -23.58
N LEU A 27 -18.57 -1.13 -22.63
CA LEU A 27 -19.48 -0.45 -21.71
C LEU A 27 -18.74 0.67 -20.94
N PRO A 28 -19.13 1.95 -21.05
CA PRO A 28 -18.44 3.02 -20.35
C PRO A 28 -18.70 2.96 -18.84
N HIS A 29 -17.65 3.22 -18.06
CA HIS A 29 -17.80 3.63 -16.67
C HIS A 29 -18.12 5.13 -16.63
N ILE A 30 -19.18 5.52 -15.93
CA ILE A 30 -19.62 6.91 -15.79
C ILE A 30 -19.83 7.18 -14.31
N GLU A 31 -18.82 7.74 -13.65
CA GLU A 31 -18.95 8.13 -12.25
C GLU A 31 -20.05 9.19 -12.10
N ASN A 32 -20.89 9.05 -11.07
CA ASN A 32 -22.04 9.93 -10.82
C ASN A 32 -23.04 10.06 -11.98
N GLY A 33 -23.06 9.08 -12.90
CA GLY A 33 -23.99 8.99 -14.02
C GLY A 33 -24.46 7.56 -14.32
N LYS A 34 -25.40 7.43 -15.25
CA LYS A 34 -25.98 6.15 -15.66
C LYS A 34 -26.38 6.16 -17.13
N ILE A 35 -26.42 4.98 -17.75
CA ILE A 35 -27.10 4.76 -19.03
C ILE A 35 -28.45 4.08 -18.79
N ALA A 36 -29.29 3.99 -19.83
CA ALA A 36 -30.61 3.36 -19.69
C ALA A 36 -30.52 1.87 -19.31
N LEU A 37 -31.40 1.41 -18.42
CA LEU A 37 -31.30 0.10 -17.76
C LEU A 37 -31.16 -1.10 -18.73
N TYR A 38 -31.79 -1.02 -19.90
CA TYR A 38 -31.73 -2.07 -20.92
C TYR A 38 -30.32 -2.31 -21.48
N TYR A 39 -29.43 -1.32 -21.45
CA TYR A 39 -28.03 -1.49 -21.86
C TYR A 39 -27.24 -2.40 -20.92
N TYR A 40 -27.60 -2.45 -19.62
CA TYR A 40 -27.02 -3.39 -18.67
C TYR A 40 -27.64 -4.79 -18.83
N ASN A 41 -28.98 -4.86 -18.93
CA ASN A 41 -29.71 -6.13 -19.06
C ASN A 41 -29.34 -6.90 -20.34
N PHE A 42 -29.01 -6.19 -21.43
CA PHE A 42 -28.64 -6.76 -22.72
C PHE A 42 -27.19 -6.38 -23.11
N LYS A 43 -26.27 -6.34 -22.14
CA LYS A 43 -24.87 -5.90 -22.34
C LYS A 43 -24.18 -6.57 -23.54
N SER A 44 -24.34 -7.88 -23.71
CA SER A 44 -23.75 -8.66 -24.81
C SER A 44 -24.36 -8.41 -26.20
N TYR A 45 -25.50 -7.73 -26.28
CA TYR A 45 -26.13 -7.34 -27.55
C TYR A 45 -25.67 -5.95 -28.02
N TYR A 46 -25.45 -5.03 -27.07
CA TYR A 46 -25.07 -3.64 -27.37
C TYR A 46 -23.57 -3.37 -27.33
N PHE A 47 -22.79 -4.17 -26.59
CA PHE A 47 -21.35 -3.99 -26.41
C PHE A 47 -20.56 -5.23 -26.84
N PRO A 48 -19.36 -5.04 -27.45
CA PRO A 48 -18.71 -3.75 -27.69
C PRO A 48 -19.38 -2.99 -28.86
N MET A 49 -19.66 -1.71 -28.62
CA MET A 49 -20.48 -0.87 -29.49
C MET A 49 -19.68 -0.51 -30.76
N ARG A 50 -20.31 -0.64 -31.93
CA ARG A 50 -19.68 -0.24 -33.20
C ARG A 50 -19.39 1.26 -33.22
N LYS A 51 -18.28 1.62 -33.89
CA LYS A 51 -17.88 3.00 -34.20
C LYS A 51 -19.03 3.81 -34.83
N GLU A 52 -19.04 5.12 -34.60
CA GLU A 52 -20.08 6.09 -34.99
C GLU A 52 -21.46 5.89 -34.32
N LYS A 53 -21.66 4.83 -33.53
CA LYS A 53 -22.84 4.71 -32.69
C LYS A 53 -22.75 5.64 -31.47
N ASN A 54 -23.89 6.22 -31.15
CA ASN A 54 -24.07 7.15 -30.06
C ASN A 54 -24.71 6.43 -28.86
N LEU A 55 -24.21 6.69 -27.66
CA LEU A 55 -24.78 6.23 -26.40
C LEU A 55 -25.25 7.46 -25.59
N PRO A 56 -26.55 7.58 -25.27
CA PRO A 56 -27.03 8.57 -24.31
C PRO A 56 -26.69 8.13 -22.88
N TYR A 57 -26.33 9.09 -22.03
CA TYR A 57 -26.16 8.91 -20.60
C TYR A 57 -26.83 10.07 -19.84
N SER A 58 -27.18 9.83 -18.57
CA SER A 58 -27.80 10.81 -17.68
C SER A 58 -26.99 10.91 -16.40
N CYS A 59 -26.62 12.12 -16.00
CA CYS A 59 -26.02 12.38 -14.71
C CYS A 59 -27.04 12.24 -13.57
N MET A 60 -26.56 11.87 -12.39
CA MET A 60 -27.40 11.77 -11.19
C MET A 60 -27.82 13.16 -10.67
N VAL A 61 -28.83 13.19 -9.80
CA VAL A 61 -29.34 14.43 -9.22
C VAL A 61 -28.21 15.13 -8.44
N GLY A 62 -28.00 16.42 -8.70
CA GLY A 62 -26.88 17.18 -8.17
C GLY A 62 -25.65 17.26 -9.09
N TYR A 63 -25.68 16.59 -10.25
CA TYR A 63 -24.58 16.60 -11.23
C TYR A 63 -25.04 17.10 -12.62
N THR A 64 -24.09 17.48 -13.48
CA THR A 64 -24.29 17.82 -14.90
C THR A 64 -23.16 17.34 -15.79
N THR A 65 -23.41 17.27 -17.09
CA THR A 65 -22.37 17.26 -18.12
C THR A 65 -21.55 18.57 -18.10
N GLU A 66 -20.46 18.61 -18.87
CA GLU A 66 -19.68 19.82 -19.15
C GLU A 66 -20.55 20.97 -19.72
N THR A 67 -21.56 20.62 -20.53
CA THR A 67 -22.51 21.59 -21.11
C THR A 67 -23.61 22.03 -20.14
N GLY A 68 -23.58 21.56 -18.88
CA GLY A 68 -24.56 21.90 -17.85
C GLY A 68 -25.92 21.19 -17.97
N THR A 69 -26.05 20.23 -18.88
CA THR A 69 -27.27 19.44 -19.05
C THR A 69 -27.27 18.22 -18.11
N GLN A 70 -28.47 17.72 -17.78
CA GLN A 70 -28.57 16.47 -17.02
C GLN A 70 -28.26 15.24 -17.90
N ASP A 71 -28.60 15.32 -19.20
CA ASP A 71 -28.31 14.27 -20.17
C ASP A 71 -27.14 14.67 -21.08
N GLY A 72 -26.33 13.67 -21.42
CA GLY A 72 -25.20 13.77 -22.34
C GLY A 72 -25.24 12.67 -23.40
N ARG A 73 -24.38 12.81 -24.41
CA ARG A 73 -24.23 11.84 -25.50
C ARG A 73 -22.76 11.67 -25.81
N ILE A 74 -22.32 10.41 -25.88
CA ILE A 74 -20.97 10.04 -26.28
C ILE A 74 -21.03 9.22 -27.58
N THR A 75 -20.02 9.37 -28.43
CA THR A 75 -19.90 8.66 -29.69
C THR A 75 -18.75 7.66 -29.60
N CYS A 76 -18.97 6.44 -30.09
CA CYS A 76 -17.87 5.49 -30.20
C CYS A 76 -16.94 5.91 -31.36
N THR A 77 -15.66 6.15 -31.06
CA THR A 77 -14.64 6.51 -32.04
C THR A 77 -13.50 5.49 -32.04
N ALA A 78 -12.58 5.57 -33.01
CA ALA A 78 -11.41 4.70 -33.07
C ALA A 78 -10.45 4.84 -31.85
N LYS A 79 -10.63 5.87 -31.01
CA LYS A 79 -9.90 6.08 -29.75
C LYS A 79 -10.72 5.72 -28.49
N GLY A 80 -11.91 5.13 -28.65
CA GLY A 80 -12.88 4.91 -27.57
C GLY A 80 -14.00 5.96 -27.56
N TRP A 81 -14.67 6.11 -26.42
CA TRP A 81 -15.77 7.07 -26.24
C TRP A 81 -15.28 8.53 -26.33
N SER A 82 -15.92 9.31 -27.18
CA SER A 82 -15.66 10.74 -27.34
C SER A 82 -16.96 11.56 -27.36
N PRO A 83 -17.08 12.63 -26.54
CA PRO A 83 -16.21 12.94 -25.41
C PRO A 83 -16.19 11.80 -24.37
N VAL A 84 -15.21 11.79 -23.47
CA VAL A 84 -15.23 10.87 -22.32
C VAL A 84 -16.42 11.25 -21.42
N PRO A 85 -17.31 10.31 -21.06
CA PRO A 85 -18.48 10.63 -20.26
C PRO A 85 -18.07 11.00 -18.82
N GLN A 86 -18.34 12.24 -18.42
CA GLN A 86 -18.07 12.74 -17.07
C GLN A 86 -19.28 13.54 -16.56
N CYS A 87 -19.58 13.39 -15.27
CA CYS A 87 -20.64 14.11 -14.58
C CYS A 87 -20.03 14.93 -13.45
N TYR A 88 -20.03 16.26 -13.60
CA TYR A 88 -19.49 17.19 -12.62
C TYR A 88 -20.55 17.58 -11.59
N LYS A 89 -20.15 17.79 -10.34
CA LYS A 89 -21.06 18.22 -9.27
C LYS A 89 -21.49 19.66 -9.51
N LYS A 90 -22.78 19.96 -9.32
CA LYS A 90 -23.30 21.33 -9.35
C LYS A 90 -22.82 22.09 -8.12
N CYS A 91 -22.46 23.36 -8.29
CA CYS A 91 -22.18 24.22 -7.16
C CYS A 91 -23.49 24.79 -6.59
N ASN A 92 -23.75 24.55 -5.30
CA ASN A 92 -24.87 25.16 -4.60
C ASN A 92 -24.54 26.62 -4.27
N LYS A 93 -25.53 27.51 -4.32
CA LYS A 93 -25.38 28.88 -3.85
C LYS A 93 -24.95 28.89 -2.37
N PRO A 94 -23.77 29.44 -2.03
CA PRO A 94 -23.32 29.46 -0.64
C PRO A 94 -24.09 30.53 0.15
N LEU A 95 -24.10 30.38 1.48
CA LEU A 95 -24.56 31.44 2.37
C LEU A 95 -23.54 32.58 2.35
N LEU A 96 -24.02 33.83 2.36
CA LEU A 96 -23.20 35.03 2.45
C LEU A 96 -23.81 35.97 3.48
N GLU A 97 -23.09 36.19 4.57
CA GLU A 97 -23.43 37.21 5.57
C GLU A 97 -22.84 38.56 5.15
N ASN A 98 -23.51 39.65 5.54
CA ASN A 98 -23.05 41.02 5.30
C ASN A 98 -22.77 41.38 3.83
N GLY A 99 -23.46 40.72 2.90
CA GLY A 99 -23.42 40.98 1.47
C GLY A 99 -24.61 40.37 0.74
N PHE A 100 -24.63 40.46 -0.58
CA PHE A 100 -25.63 39.84 -1.44
C PHE A 100 -25.04 39.33 -2.77
N PHE A 101 -25.71 38.35 -3.36
CA PHE A 101 -25.40 37.83 -4.69
C PHE A 101 -26.29 38.48 -5.75
N TYR A 102 -25.74 38.72 -6.94
CA TYR A 102 -26.51 39.23 -8.07
C TYR A 102 -27.42 38.16 -8.72
N SER A 103 -27.03 36.87 -8.72
CA SER A 103 -27.86 35.79 -9.26
C SER A 103 -28.92 35.32 -8.26
N THR A 104 -30.13 35.06 -8.75
CA THR A 104 -31.26 34.45 -8.05
C THR A 104 -31.23 32.91 -8.06
N GLU A 105 -30.34 32.31 -8.84
CA GLU A 105 -30.24 30.85 -9.00
C GLU A 105 -29.69 30.18 -7.73
N VAL A 106 -30.12 28.93 -7.49
CA VAL A 106 -29.72 28.13 -6.31
C VAL A 106 -28.60 27.13 -6.66
N TYR A 107 -28.47 26.78 -7.94
CA TYR A 107 -27.51 25.81 -8.45
C TYR A 107 -26.83 26.37 -9.69
N PHE A 108 -25.52 26.21 -9.76
CA PHE A 108 -24.67 26.68 -10.86
C PHE A 108 -23.96 25.49 -11.51
N LYS A 109 -23.83 25.51 -12.83
CA LYS A 109 -23.10 24.49 -13.59
C LYS A 109 -21.58 24.76 -13.51
N ILE A 110 -20.79 23.76 -13.86
CA ILE A 110 -19.34 23.93 -13.93
C ILE A 110 -18.96 25.08 -14.90
N HIS A 111 -17.92 25.84 -14.53
CA HIS A 111 -17.46 27.08 -15.17
C HIS A 111 -18.40 28.30 -15.08
N GLU A 112 -19.60 28.20 -14.48
CA GLU A 112 -20.39 29.41 -14.19
C GLU A 112 -19.76 30.27 -13.10
N LYS A 113 -20.01 31.58 -13.22
CA LYS A 113 -19.46 32.61 -12.34
C LYS A 113 -20.59 33.23 -11.52
N LEU A 114 -20.41 33.26 -10.20
CA LEU A 114 -21.31 33.86 -9.24
C LEU A 114 -20.67 35.13 -8.67
N GLN A 115 -21.28 36.27 -8.99
CA GLN A 115 -20.83 37.58 -8.52
C GLN A 115 -21.54 37.98 -7.23
N TYR A 116 -20.79 38.58 -6.30
CA TYR A 116 -21.29 39.04 -5.01
C TYR A 116 -20.74 40.41 -4.64
N LYS A 117 -21.52 41.12 -3.82
CA LYS A 117 -21.22 42.46 -3.30
C LYS A 117 -21.33 42.47 -1.78
N CYS A 118 -20.35 43.09 -1.13
CA CYS A 118 -20.38 43.31 0.30
C CYS A 118 -21.16 44.59 0.66
N ASN A 119 -21.80 44.55 1.83
CA ASN A 119 -22.49 45.71 2.39
C ASN A 119 -21.47 46.79 2.82
N PRO A 120 -21.87 48.07 2.92
CA PRO A 120 -20.97 49.15 3.33
C PRO A 120 -20.23 48.85 4.64
N GLY A 121 -18.90 49.03 4.63
CA GLY A 121 -18.01 48.71 5.75
C GLY A 121 -17.46 47.28 5.76
N TYR A 122 -17.92 46.42 4.85
CA TYR A 122 -17.39 45.07 4.64
C TYR A 122 -16.69 44.97 3.28
N HIS A 123 -15.69 44.10 3.20
CA HIS A 123 -14.81 43.91 2.06
C HIS A 123 -14.71 42.43 1.67
N THR A 124 -14.41 42.20 0.40
CA THR A 124 -14.15 40.86 -0.14
C THR A 124 -12.74 40.39 0.27
N PRO A 125 -12.40 39.09 0.15
CA PRO A 125 -11.05 38.58 0.46
C PRO A 125 -9.96 39.24 -0.42
N SER A 126 -10.34 39.65 -1.63
CA SER A 126 -9.54 40.45 -2.57
C SER A 126 -9.39 41.94 -2.17
N GLY A 127 -9.96 42.37 -1.04
CA GLY A 127 -9.84 43.72 -0.47
C GLY A 127 -10.76 44.78 -1.08
N GLY A 128 -11.55 44.42 -2.10
CA GLY A 128 -12.53 45.24 -2.78
C GLY A 128 -13.90 45.27 -2.09
N THR A 129 -14.93 45.68 -2.82
CA THR A 129 -16.35 45.68 -2.38
C THR A 129 -17.20 44.66 -3.13
N GLU A 130 -16.70 44.15 -4.27
CA GLU A 130 -17.37 43.21 -5.16
C GLU A 130 -16.33 42.22 -5.70
N ASP A 131 -16.72 40.97 -5.87
CA ASP A 131 -15.84 39.88 -6.28
C ASP A 131 -16.65 38.75 -6.94
N THR A 132 -15.96 37.81 -7.59
CA THR A 132 -16.57 36.77 -8.44
C THR A 132 -15.94 35.41 -8.16
N VAL A 133 -16.76 34.44 -7.76
CA VAL A 133 -16.33 33.04 -7.62
C VAL A 133 -16.77 32.22 -8.82
N GLN A 134 -16.01 31.20 -9.18
CA GLN A 134 -16.28 30.31 -10.31
C GLN A 134 -16.48 28.87 -9.85
N CYS A 135 -17.46 28.17 -10.42
CA CYS A 135 -17.70 26.76 -10.14
C CYS A 135 -16.69 25.87 -10.88
N TRP A 136 -16.03 24.98 -10.15
CA TRP A 136 -15.03 24.00 -10.61
C TRP A 136 -15.46 22.58 -10.21
N PRO A 137 -14.80 21.50 -10.67
CA PRO A 137 -15.17 20.11 -10.34
C PRO A 137 -15.30 19.85 -8.84
N GLU A 138 -14.38 20.41 -8.05
CA GLU A 138 -14.30 20.24 -6.59
C GLU A 138 -15.22 21.19 -5.78
N GLY A 139 -15.85 22.17 -6.44
CA GLY A 139 -16.68 23.19 -5.79
C GLY A 139 -16.36 24.63 -6.24
N TRP A 140 -16.62 25.62 -5.40
CA TRP A 140 -16.32 27.02 -5.70
C TRP A 140 -14.82 27.31 -5.64
N SER A 141 -14.33 28.17 -6.54
CA SER A 141 -12.93 28.65 -6.59
C SER A 141 -12.41 29.22 -5.28
N SER A 142 -13.30 29.80 -4.49
CA SER A 142 -13.08 30.32 -3.15
C SER A 142 -14.45 30.43 -2.47
N GLN A 143 -14.48 30.42 -1.13
CA GLN A 143 -15.71 30.65 -0.38
C GLN A 143 -16.02 32.16 -0.36
N PRO A 144 -17.18 32.62 -0.87
CA PRO A 144 -17.57 34.03 -0.76
C PRO A 144 -17.68 34.45 0.70
N SER A 145 -17.06 35.58 1.05
CA SER A 145 -17.09 36.13 2.40
C SER A 145 -16.99 37.65 2.35
N CYS A 146 -17.68 38.31 3.28
CA CYS A 146 -17.65 39.75 3.45
C CYS A 146 -17.23 40.07 4.89
N THR A 147 -15.99 40.51 5.07
CA THR A 147 -15.40 40.78 6.39
C THR A 147 -15.09 42.27 6.56
N LYS A 148 -15.13 42.77 7.80
CA LYS A 148 -14.55 44.08 8.09
C LYS A 148 -13.03 43.97 8.00
N LYS A 149 -12.36 45.01 7.51
CA LYS A 149 -10.90 45.09 7.62
C LYS A 149 -10.53 45.22 9.09
N PHE A 150 -9.64 44.36 9.55
CA PHE A 150 -9.06 44.46 10.89
C PHE A 150 -7.85 45.39 10.81
N GLU A 151 -7.82 46.43 11.67
CA GLU A 151 -6.62 47.27 11.86
C GLU A 151 -5.63 46.61 12.83
N SER A 152 -6.13 45.67 13.63
CA SER A 152 -5.47 44.92 14.68
C SER A 152 -6.26 43.62 14.97
N CYS A 153 -5.60 42.63 15.54
CA CYS A 153 -6.19 41.38 15.98
C CYS A 153 -6.16 41.30 17.50
N GLN A 154 -7.33 41.09 18.10
CA GLN A 154 -7.46 40.83 19.53
C GLN A 154 -6.96 39.42 19.84
N VAL A 155 -6.17 39.26 20.90
CA VAL A 155 -5.67 37.96 21.36
C VAL A 155 -6.82 37.20 22.04
N PRO A 156 -7.26 36.05 21.50
CA PRO A 156 -8.39 35.31 22.08
C PRO A 156 -8.00 34.62 23.39
N ASN A 157 -8.98 34.23 24.20
CA ASN A 157 -8.71 33.42 25.39
C ASN A 157 -8.32 31.99 24.99
N LEU A 158 -7.22 31.46 25.55
CA LEU A 158 -6.71 30.12 25.26
C LEU A 158 -6.92 29.19 26.47
N PRO A 159 -8.03 28.43 26.54
CA PRO A 159 -8.14 27.36 27.52
C PRO A 159 -7.12 26.26 27.23
N HIS A 160 -6.53 25.70 28.28
CA HIS A 160 -5.51 24.64 28.19
C HIS A 160 -4.27 25.03 27.37
N GLY A 161 -3.84 26.29 27.49
CA GLY A 161 -2.60 26.77 26.90
C GLY A 161 -2.20 28.15 27.42
N SER A 162 -1.08 28.65 26.90
CA SER A 162 -0.46 29.92 27.28
C SER A 162 0.11 30.66 26.05
N TYR A 163 0.10 31.98 26.11
CA TYR A 163 0.74 32.85 25.11
C TYR A 163 2.12 33.30 25.59
N PHE A 164 3.05 33.48 24.65
CA PHE A 164 4.38 34.04 24.96
C PHE A 164 4.40 35.57 24.97
N THR A 165 3.27 36.23 24.63
CA THR A 165 3.09 37.67 24.77
C THR A 165 2.04 38.01 25.83
N ALA A 166 2.21 39.16 26.49
CA ALA A 166 1.24 39.78 27.39
C ALA A 166 0.35 40.83 26.68
N GLN A 167 0.54 41.06 25.38
CA GLN A 167 -0.27 41.97 24.59
C GLN A 167 -1.67 41.38 24.40
N GLN A 168 -2.72 42.19 24.62
CA GLN A 168 -4.12 41.82 24.35
C GLN A 168 -4.54 42.09 22.91
N GLU A 169 -3.73 42.87 22.19
CA GLU A 169 -3.98 43.33 20.82
C GLU A 169 -2.65 43.39 20.08
N LEU A 170 -2.64 42.83 18.86
CA LEU A 170 -1.48 42.75 17.98
C LEU A 170 -1.82 43.39 16.64
N ARG A 171 -0.85 44.07 16.03
CA ARG A 171 -1.01 44.79 14.77
C ARG A 171 -0.87 43.85 13.58
N LEU A 172 -1.28 44.34 12.41
CA LEU A 172 -1.12 43.62 11.15
C LEU A 172 0.34 43.21 10.90
N ASN A 173 0.50 41.94 10.50
CA ASN A 173 1.75 41.20 10.33
C ASN A 173 2.55 40.91 11.62
N GLU A 174 2.03 41.21 12.81
CA GLU A 174 2.63 40.72 14.07
C GLU A 174 2.20 39.27 14.34
N THR A 175 3.11 38.49 14.93
CA THR A 175 2.92 37.05 15.19
C THR A 175 2.62 36.78 16.67
N LEU A 176 1.56 36.00 16.91
CA LEU A 176 1.14 35.46 18.19
C LEU A 176 1.65 34.02 18.32
N LEU A 177 2.71 33.83 19.10
CA LEU A 177 3.20 32.50 19.48
C LEU A 177 2.41 31.99 20.69
N TYR A 178 1.93 30.74 20.62
CA TYR A 178 1.19 30.08 21.70
C TYR A 178 1.67 28.64 21.93
N LYS A 179 1.44 28.15 23.15
CA LYS A 179 1.79 26.80 23.62
C LYS A 179 0.57 26.16 24.29
N CYS A 180 0.30 24.90 24.00
CA CYS A 180 -0.70 24.12 24.71
C CYS A 180 -0.14 23.45 25.97
N ASP A 181 -1.03 23.22 26.93
CA ASP A 181 -0.74 22.48 28.16
C ASP A 181 -0.55 20.98 27.86
N GLU A 182 0.04 20.25 28.81
CA GLU A 182 0.35 18.82 28.64
C GLU A 182 -0.91 17.99 28.35
N GLY A 183 -0.91 17.27 27.22
CA GLY A 183 -2.05 16.50 26.72
C GLY A 183 -3.02 17.27 25.81
N TYR A 184 -2.72 18.54 25.48
CA TYR A 184 -3.46 19.35 24.51
C TYR A 184 -2.53 19.75 23.35
N TYR A 185 -3.11 19.90 22.16
CA TYR A 185 -2.40 20.09 20.90
C TYR A 185 -3.06 21.21 20.07
N THR A 186 -2.26 21.85 19.22
CA THR A 186 -2.71 22.89 18.30
C THR A 186 -3.41 22.29 17.08
N ALA A 187 -4.02 23.14 16.23
CA ALA A 187 -4.68 22.68 15.01
C ALA A 187 -3.73 21.98 14.03
N GLY A 188 -2.43 22.34 14.03
CA GLY A 188 -1.38 21.64 13.28
C GLY A 188 -0.84 20.37 13.94
N GLY A 189 -1.42 19.91 15.07
CA GLY A 189 -0.98 18.71 15.80
C GLY A 189 0.29 18.91 16.65
N ASN A 190 0.79 20.14 16.77
CA ASN A 190 1.97 20.47 17.56
C ASN A 190 1.62 20.85 19.01
N THR A 191 2.61 21.04 19.86
CA THR A 191 2.43 21.61 21.22
C THR A 191 2.65 23.13 21.26
N THR A 192 3.24 23.70 20.22
CA THR A 192 3.49 25.15 20.04
C THR A 192 3.26 25.52 18.59
N GLU A 193 2.62 26.67 18.35
CA GLU A 193 2.30 27.14 16.99
C GLU A 193 2.22 28.67 16.93
N GLU A 194 2.32 29.21 15.72
CA GLU A 194 2.33 30.64 15.43
C GLU A 194 1.09 31.05 14.63
N ALA A 195 0.45 32.15 15.03
CA ALA A 195 -0.64 32.78 14.30
C ALA A 195 -0.25 34.22 13.93
N VAL A 196 -0.34 34.59 12.65
CA VAL A 196 -0.02 35.95 12.18
C VAL A 196 -1.31 36.77 12.11
N CYS A 197 -1.29 38.01 12.58
CA CYS A 197 -2.43 38.92 12.42
C CYS A 197 -2.50 39.42 10.97
N LEU A 198 -3.50 39.01 10.22
CA LEU A 198 -3.74 39.43 8.84
C LEU A 198 -4.88 40.45 8.76
N THR A 199 -5.01 41.10 7.60
CA THR A 199 -6.04 42.13 7.32
C THR A 199 -7.49 41.66 7.48
N HIS A 200 -7.69 40.36 7.60
CA HIS A 200 -8.96 39.65 7.72
C HIS A 200 -9.08 38.82 9.02
N GLY A 201 -8.14 38.98 9.97
CA GLY A 201 -8.09 38.25 11.24
C GLY A 201 -6.82 37.40 11.39
N TRP A 202 -6.80 36.50 12.38
CA TRP A 202 -5.68 35.57 12.59
C TRP A 202 -5.52 34.57 11.43
N SER A 203 -4.28 34.31 11.01
CA SER A 203 -3.97 33.30 9.97
C SER A 203 -4.41 31.90 10.37
N LEU A 204 -4.34 31.60 11.66
CA LEU A 204 -4.87 30.42 12.35
C LEU A 204 -5.44 30.91 13.68
N THR A 205 -6.67 30.56 14.03
CA THR A 205 -7.24 30.93 15.34
C THR A 205 -6.61 30.05 16.43
N PRO A 206 -5.87 30.60 17.41
CA PRO A 206 -5.24 29.80 18.46
C PRO A 206 -6.26 28.96 19.23
N ASN A 207 -6.03 27.65 19.29
CA ASN A 207 -6.88 26.72 20.01
C ASN A 207 -6.04 25.53 20.47
N CYS A 208 -6.33 25.02 21.67
CA CYS A 208 -5.69 23.84 22.25
C CYS A 208 -6.76 22.78 22.48
N ILE A 209 -6.71 21.70 21.70
CA ILE A 209 -7.67 20.59 21.76
C ILE A 209 -7.02 19.33 22.33
N LYS A 210 -7.77 18.56 23.12
CA LYS A 210 -7.39 17.19 23.46
C LYS A 210 -7.76 16.29 22.29
N ILE A 211 -6.77 15.55 21.77
CA ILE A 211 -6.96 14.64 20.64
C ILE A 211 -7.88 13.49 21.06
N SER A 212 -8.90 13.23 20.25
CA SER A 212 -9.80 12.09 20.40
C SER A 212 -10.40 11.70 19.06
N CYS A 213 -10.51 10.39 18.81
CA CYS A 213 -11.13 9.88 17.60
C CYS A 213 -12.63 9.71 17.78
N SER A 214 -13.37 10.02 16.71
CA SER A 214 -14.83 9.94 16.67
C SER A 214 -15.32 8.49 16.80
N SER A 215 -16.51 8.32 17.40
CA SER A 215 -17.17 7.01 17.51
C SER A 215 -17.39 6.39 16.13
N LEU A 216 -17.04 5.12 16.00
CA LEU A 216 -17.24 4.34 14.78
C LEU A 216 -18.73 3.99 14.62
N SER A 217 -19.22 4.02 13.38
CA SER A 217 -20.57 3.55 13.01
C SER A 217 -20.60 2.03 12.90
N GLY A 218 -21.75 1.42 13.20
CA GLY A 218 -21.94 -0.03 13.02
C GLY A 218 -21.72 -0.46 11.57
N ILE A 219 -21.00 -1.58 11.38
CA ILE A 219 -20.68 -2.15 10.07
C ILE A 219 -21.79 -3.11 9.64
N ALA A 220 -22.17 -3.05 8.37
CA ALA A 220 -23.09 -4.03 7.79
C ALA A 220 -22.39 -5.38 7.65
N HIS A 221 -23.03 -6.45 8.12
CA HIS A 221 -22.48 -7.81 8.15
C HIS A 221 -21.19 -7.94 8.97
N GLY A 222 -21.07 -7.18 10.06
CA GLY A 222 -19.93 -7.23 10.97
C GLY A 222 -20.10 -6.41 12.24
N GLY A 223 -19.05 -6.32 13.04
CA GLY A 223 -19.00 -5.59 14.30
C GLY A 223 -17.58 -5.24 14.72
N PHE A 224 -17.44 -4.57 15.86
CA PHE A 224 -16.14 -4.16 16.39
C PHE A 224 -16.07 -4.10 17.91
N TYR A 225 -14.85 -4.14 18.45
CA TYR A 225 -14.57 -4.08 19.89
C TYR A 225 -13.21 -3.39 20.17
N PRO A 226 -13.07 -2.59 21.24
CA PRO A 226 -14.11 -2.17 22.18
C PRO A 226 -15.02 -1.08 21.60
N VAL A 227 -16.29 -1.05 22.01
CA VAL A 227 -17.23 0.00 21.61
C VAL A 227 -17.18 1.15 22.63
N LYS A 228 -16.69 2.32 22.21
CA LYS A 228 -16.67 3.56 23.01
C LYS A 228 -17.40 4.69 22.27
N LYS A 229 -17.90 5.68 23.01
CA LYS A 229 -18.49 6.91 22.43
C LYS A 229 -17.44 7.91 21.94
N ILE A 230 -16.25 7.86 22.51
CA ILE A 230 -15.08 8.68 22.21
C ILE A 230 -13.87 7.76 22.45
N TYR A 231 -12.89 7.82 21.57
CA TYR A 231 -11.64 7.05 21.68
C TYR A 231 -10.47 8.02 21.91
N GLU A 232 -9.52 7.63 22.74
CA GLU A 232 -8.34 8.42 23.07
C GLU A 232 -7.13 7.95 22.24
N GLU A 233 -6.11 8.80 22.09
CA GLU A 233 -4.90 8.43 21.34
C GLU A 233 -4.26 7.15 21.92
N GLY A 234 -3.93 6.20 21.03
CA GLY A 234 -3.46 4.87 21.40
C GLY A 234 -4.57 3.82 21.62
N ASP A 235 -5.85 4.19 21.57
CA ASP A 235 -6.93 3.20 21.52
C ASP A 235 -6.88 2.38 20.21
N VAL A 236 -7.00 1.06 20.35
CA VAL A 236 -7.05 0.11 19.22
C VAL A 236 -8.43 -0.54 19.16
N VAL A 237 -8.99 -0.65 17.97
CA VAL A 237 -10.29 -1.28 17.69
C VAL A 237 -10.13 -2.42 16.69
N HIS A 238 -10.69 -3.58 17.01
CA HIS A 238 -10.71 -4.79 16.19
C HIS A 238 -12.08 -4.96 15.55
N PHE A 239 -12.10 -5.35 14.27
CA PHE A 239 -13.28 -5.60 13.44
C PHE A 239 -13.49 -7.09 13.16
N PHE A 240 -14.73 -7.51 12.95
CA PHE A 240 -15.08 -8.89 12.59
C PHE A 240 -16.31 -8.90 11.66
N CYS A 241 -16.38 -9.87 10.75
CA CYS A 241 -17.50 -10.03 9.81
C CYS A 241 -18.36 -11.28 10.13
N GLU A 242 -19.59 -11.28 9.63
CA GLU A 242 -20.54 -12.40 9.67
C GLU A 242 -20.15 -13.52 8.66
N GLU A 243 -20.72 -14.72 8.82
CA GLU A 243 -20.44 -15.84 7.93
C GLU A 243 -20.73 -15.53 6.46
N ASN A 244 -19.83 -15.96 5.56
CA ASN A 244 -19.79 -15.67 4.12
C ASN A 244 -19.27 -14.28 3.72
N TYR A 245 -18.87 -13.44 4.68
CA TYR A 245 -18.21 -12.16 4.42
C TYR A 245 -16.78 -12.12 4.97
N SER A 246 -15.91 -11.33 4.34
CA SER A 246 -14.54 -11.08 4.79
C SER A 246 -14.20 -9.59 4.79
N VAL A 247 -13.35 -9.14 5.73
CA VAL A 247 -12.81 -7.77 5.71
C VAL A 247 -12.05 -7.50 4.41
N SER A 248 -12.09 -6.25 3.94
CA SER A 248 -11.46 -5.83 2.69
C SER A 248 -9.94 -5.91 2.69
N GLU A 249 -9.27 -5.59 3.81
CA GLU A 249 -7.80 -5.59 3.89
C GLU A 249 -7.24 -5.72 5.32
N PHE A 250 -7.66 -4.85 6.25
CA PHE A 250 -7.20 -4.84 7.65
C PHE A 250 -8.36 -5.10 8.63
N ASP A 251 -8.10 -5.81 9.73
CA ASP A 251 -9.07 -6.11 10.79
C ASP A 251 -8.87 -5.27 12.06
N LEU A 252 -7.87 -4.39 12.09
CA LEU A 252 -7.48 -3.57 13.23
C LEU A 252 -7.23 -2.11 12.79
N ILE A 253 -7.69 -1.15 13.60
CA ILE A 253 -7.38 0.28 13.45
C ILE A 253 -6.96 0.89 14.79
N GLN A 254 -6.15 1.93 14.76
CA GLN A 254 -5.69 2.66 15.94
C GLN A 254 -6.00 4.16 15.83
N CYS A 255 -6.31 4.79 16.96
CA CYS A 255 -6.49 6.22 17.08
C CYS A 255 -5.12 6.92 17.23
N TYR A 256 -4.79 7.79 16.29
CA TYR A 256 -3.58 8.62 16.27
C TYR A 256 -3.92 10.11 16.35
N TYR A 257 -2.90 10.96 16.51
CA TYR A 257 -3.01 12.42 16.50
C TYR A 257 -3.74 13.02 15.29
N PHE A 258 -3.80 12.31 14.16
CA PHE A 258 -4.47 12.72 12.91
C PHE A 258 -5.79 11.98 12.62
N GLY A 259 -6.25 11.10 13.52
CA GLY A 259 -7.49 10.33 13.37
C GLY A 259 -7.27 8.81 13.37
N TRP A 260 -8.25 8.08 12.83
CA TRP A 260 -8.19 6.62 12.69
C TRP A 260 -7.23 6.21 11.57
N HIS A 261 -6.36 5.23 11.83
CA HIS A 261 -5.53 4.62 10.79
C HIS A 261 -5.29 3.12 11.08
N PRO A 262 -5.36 2.23 10.06
CA PRO A 262 -5.93 2.46 8.72
C PRO A 262 -7.42 2.88 8.77
N ASP A 263 -8.01 3.19 7.61
CA ASP A 263 -9.43 3.53 7.51
C ASP A 263 -10.31 2.33 7.95
N PRO A 264 -11.50 2.56 8.54
CA PRO A 264 -12.39 1.48 8.97
C PRO A 264 -12.78 0.53 7.80
N PRO A 265 -12.61 -0.80 7.95
CA PRO A 265 -12.81 -1.78 6.89
C PRO A 265 -14.29 -2.07 6.59
N VAL A 266 -14.55 -2.73 5.46
CA VAL A 266 -15.88 -3.19 5.03
C VAL A 266 -15.88 -4.70 4.80
N CYS A 267 -17.02 -5.35 5.04
CA CYS A 267 -17.23 -6.78 4.84
C CYS A 267 -17.75 -7.10 3.42
N GLU A 268 -17.01 -7.90 2.62
CA GLU A 268 -17.33 -8.28 1.23
C GLU A 268 -17.78 -9.75 1.04
N ASP A 269 -18.64 -10.04 0.04
CA ASP A 269 -19.08 -11.40 -0.32
C ASP A 269 -18.02 -12.18 -1.13
N VAL A 270 -17.71 -13.38 -0.66
CA VAL A 270 -16.64 -14.27 -1.16
C VAL A 270 -16.96 -14.95 -2.50
N LYS A 271 -18.23 -15.08 -2.92
CA LYS A 271 -18.65 -16.03 -3.98
C LYS A 271 -18.35 -15.64 -5.44
N ASN A 272 -17.86 -14.44 -5.72
CA ASN A 272 -17.74 -13.90 -7.09
C ASN A 272 -16.30 -13.83 -7.66
N LYS A 273 -15.28 -14.24 -6.89
CA LYS A 273 -13.86 -14.14 -7.27
C LYS A 273 -13.32 -15.50 -7.74
N CYS A 274 -12.58 -15.53 -8.85
CA CYS A 274 -11.85 -16.70 -9.36
C CYS A 274 -10.38 -16.62 -8.94
N PRO A 275 -9.71 -17.75 -8.64
CA PRO A 275 -8.25 -17.75 -8.43
C PRO A 275 -7.51 -17.40 -9.74
N PRO A 276 -6.20 -17.10 -9.71
CA PRO A 276 -5.41 -16.90 -10.91
C PRO A 276 -5.51 -18.08 -11.90
N PRO A 277 -5.41 -17.85 -13.22
CA PRO A 277 -5.56 -18.91 -14.22
C PRO A 277 -4.38 -19.89 -14.20
N PRO A 278 -4.63 -21.21 -14.31
CA PRO A 278 -3.57 -22.22 -14.34
C PRO A 278 -2.72 -22.10 -15.61
N LEU A 279 -1.39 -22.06 -15.44
CA LEU A 279 -0.43 -21.88 -16.53
C LEU A 279 0.39 -23.16 -16.80
N PRO A 280 0.30 -23.76 -18.01
CA PRO A 280 1.11 -24.93 -18.37
C PRO A 280 2.62 -24.66 -18.43
N PRO A 281 3.46 -25.70 -18.23
CA PRO A 281 4.90 -25.61 -18.46
C PRO A 281 5.21 -25.13 -19.89
N HIS A 282 6.22 -24.26 -20.02
CA HIS A 282 6.60 -23.62 -21.27
C HIS A 282 5.47 -22.81 -21.95
N ALA A 283 4.49 -22.33 -21.19
CA ALA A 283 3.46 -21.41 -21.65
C ALA A 283 3.51 -20.05 -20.94
N HIS A 284 2.90 -19.03 -21.55
CA HIS A 284 2.67 -17.71 -20.96
C HIS A 284 1.25 -17.22 -21.27
N ILE A 285 0.68 -16.39 -20.38
CA ILE A 285 -0.65 -15.79 -20.59
C ILE A 285 -0.47 -14.47 -21.34
N ILE A 286 -1.17 -14.30 -22.46
CA ILE A 286 -1.03 -13.11 -23.33
C ILE A 286 -1.55 -11.84 -22.64
N THR A 287 -2.55 -11.95 -21.76
CA THR A 287 -3.14 -10.79 -21.07
C THR A 287 -3.49 -11.17 -19.63
N VAL A 288 -2.81 -10.53 -18.66
CA VAL A 288 -3.03 -10.76 -17.22
C VAL A 288 -3.94 -9.67 -16.66
N ARG A 289 -4.92 -10.05 -15.83
CA ARG A 289 -5.76 -9.14 -15.03
C ARG A 289 -5.44 -9.27 -13.55
N ARG A 290 -5.67 -8.19 -12.79
CA ARG A 290 -5.43 -8.14 -11.33
C ARG A 290 -6.44 -8.98 -10.53
N THR A 291 -7.68 -9.09 -10.99
CA THR A 291 -8.71 -9.97 -10.42
C THR A 291 -9.53 -10.59 -11.54
N TYR A 292 -9.93 -11.85 -11.36
CA TYR A 292 -10.72 -12.62 -12.32
C TYR A 292 -12.10 -12.91 -11.73
N HIS A 293 -13.13 -12.70 -12.54
CA HIS A 293 -14.52 -12.89 -12.13
C HIS A 293 -15.18 -14.00 -12.94
N ASN A 294 -16.30 -14.51 -12.42
CA ASN A 294 -17.08 -15.54 -13.10
C ASN A 294 -17.51 -15.08 -14.52
N GLY A 295 -17.08 -15.82 -15.54
CA GLY A 295 -17.26 -15.50 -16.96
C GLY A 295 -16.02 -14.95 -17.67
N ASP A 296 -14.95 -14.58 -16.95
CA ASP A 296 -13.71 -14.09 -17.57
C ASP A 296 -12.97 -15.18 -18.37
N LYS A 297 -12.25 -14.76 -19.41
CA LYS A 297 -11.44 -15.64 -20.25
C LYS A 297 -9.99 -15.17 -20.35
N VAL A 298 -9.06 -16.11 -20.47
CA VAL A 298 -7.64 -15.83 -20.73
C VAL A 298 -7.08 -16.75 -21.81
N ARG A 299 -6.05 -16.26 -22.52
CA ARG A 299 -5.40 -16.96 -23.63
C ARG A 299 -3.95 -17.29 -23.29
N ILE A 300 -3.59 -18.56 -23.51
CA ILE A 300 -2.35 -19.22 -23.11
C ILE A 300 -1.57 -19.60 -24.37
N GLN A 301 -0.31 -19.21 -24.44
CA GLN A 301 0.56 -19.39 -25.60
C GLN A 301 1.86 -20.12 -25.22
N CYS A 302 2.24 -21.14 -25.98
CA CYS A 302 3.50 -21.86 -25.79
C CYS A 302 4.73 -21.02 -26.21
N GLN A 303 5.87 -21.29 -25.58
CA GLN A 303 7.18 -20.76 -25.95
C GLN A 303 7.62 -21.27 -27.34
N SER A 304 8.47 -20.53 -28.03
CA SER A 304 8.76 -20.69 -29.47
C SER A 304 9.39 -22.02 -29.91
N THR A 305 9.80 -22.88 -28.99
CA THR A 305 10.33 -24.24 -29.24
C THR A 305 9.34 -25.36 -28.89
N PHE A 306 8.07 -25.03 -28.58
CA PHE A 306 7.04 -25.96 -28.17
C PHE A 306 5.73 -25.76 -28.94
N GLU A 307 5.14 -26.85 -29.43
CA GLU A 307 3.83 -26.82 -30.10
C GLU A 307 2.68 -26.93 -29.09
N ILE A 308 1.59 -26.18 -29.33
CA ILE A 308 0.41 -26.14 -28.47
C ILE A 308 -0.59 -27.26 -28.81
N ARG A 309 -1.07 -27.97 -27.77
CA ARG A 309 -2.06 -29.03 -27.88
C ARG A 309 -3.18 -28.84 -26.87
N GLY A 310 -4.32 -28.33 -27.33
CA GLY A 310 -5.52 -28.07 -26.51
C GLY A 310 -6.21 -26.78 -26.93
N SER A 311 -7.15 -26.29 -26.11
CA SER A 311 -7.69 -24.94 -26.27
C SER A 311 -6.69 -23.93 -25.76
N GLU A 312 -6.27 -22.98 -26.60
CA GLU A 312 -5.46 -21.84 -26.19
C GLU A 312 -6.23 -20.84 -25.30
N GLU A 313 -7.57 -20.88 -25.29
CA GLU A 313 -8.42 -20.02 -24.45
C GLU A 313 -9.10 -20.86 -23.35
N ILE A 314 -9.03 -20.37 -22.10
CA ILE A 314 -9.73 -20.93 -20.93
C ILE A 314 -10.65 -19.90 -20.28
N GLN A 315 -11.72 -20.37 -19.64
CA GLN A 315 -12.78 -19.56 -19.05
C GLN A 315 -12.97 -19.86 -17.56
N CYS A 316 -13.23 -18.85 -16.75
CA CYS A 316 -13.65 -18.97 -15.36
C CYS A 316 -15.16 -19.23 -15.30
N GLU A 317 -15.57 -20.37 -14.75
CA GLU A 317 -16.96 -20.74 -14.49
C GLU A 317 -17.15 -21.09 -13.01
N LYS A 318 -18.04 -20.36 -12.33
CA LYS A 318 -18.40 -20.56 -10.91
C LYS A 318 -17.20 -20.65 -9.96
N GLY A 319 -16.19 -19.80 -10.18
CA GLY A 319 -14.98 -19.75 -9.35
C GLY A 319 -13.89 -20.77 -9.71
N LYS A 320 -14.00 -21.47 -10.85
CA LYS A 320 -12.99 -22.44 -11.33
C LYS A 320 -12.69 -22.27 -12.82
N TRP A 321 -11.47 -22.54 -13.25
CA TRP A 321 -11.07 -22.46 -14.66
C TRP A 321 -11.35 -23.76 -15.44
N THR A 322 -11.69 -23.64 -16.72
CA THR A 322 -11.67 -24.76 -17.68
C THR A 322 -10.24 -25.24 -17.97
N SER A 323 -10.09 -26.47 -18.43
CA SER A 323 -8.78 -27.13 -18.62
C SER A 323 -7.84 -26.38 -19.59
N PRO A 324 -6.56 -26.14 -19.22
CA PRO A 324 -5.58 -25.45 -20.05
C PRO A 324 -4.91 -26.36 -21.11
N PRO A 325 -4.20 -25.80 -22.10
CA PRO A 325 -3.51 -26.56 -23.15
C PRO A 325 -2.19 -27.19 -22.68
N ILE A 326 -1.53 -27.97 -23.53
CA ILE A 326 -0.24 -28.62 -23.24
C ILE A 326 0.79 -28.20 -24.29
N CYS A 327 2.00 -27.83 -23.87
CA CYS A 327 3.11 -27.46 -24.75
C CYS A 327 4.09 -28.64 -24.92
N ILE A 328 4.40 -29.04 -26.17
CA ILE A 328 5.23 -30.22 -26.47
C ILE A 328 6.49 -29.80 -27.25
N GLY A 329 7.67 -30.14 -26.72
CA GLY A 329 8.96 -29.72 -27.30
C GLY A 329 9.52 -30.70 -28.33
N THR A 330 10.20 -30.18 -29.35
CA THR A 330 10.87 -30.98 -30.40
C THR A 330 12.32 -31.29 -30.03
N MET A 331 12.64 -32.56 -29.76
CA MET A 331 14.00 -33.02 -29.40
C MET A 331 14.85 -33.33 -30.64
N ASP A 332 15.95 -32.61 -30.82
CA ASP A 332 17.01 -32.95 -31.78
C ASP A 332 17.98 -34.01 -31.21
N LYS A 333 18.59 -34.79 -32.10
CA LYS A 333 19.34 -36.03 -31.77
C LYS A 333 20.85 -35.78 -31.58
N GLN A 334 21.44 -36.24 -30.46
CA GLN A 334 22.77 -36.89 -30.52
C GLN A 334 23.11 -37.88 -29.38
N LYS A 335 23.93 -38.88 -29.75
CA LYS A 335 24.32 -40.14 -29.06
C LYS A 335 25.15 -40.05 -27.77
N SER A 336 24.97 -41.06 -26.90
CA SER A 336 25.98 -41.96 -26.29
C SER A 336 25.25 -43.01 -25.42
N GLU A 337 25.71 -44.22 -25.09
CA GLU A 337 26.69 -45.17 -25.68
C GLU A 337 26.26 -46.61 -25.28
N ALA A 338 26.82 -47.67 -25.88
CA ALA A 338 26.31 -49.05 -25.70
C ALA A 338 27.03 -49.84 -24.57
N PRO A 339 26.33 -50.73 -23.83
CA PRO A 339 26.95 -51.63 -22.84
C PRO A 339 27.54 -52.90 -23.49
N PRO A 340 28.65 -53.46 -22.97
CA PRO A 340 29.23 -54.72 -23.44
C PRO A 340 28.52 -55.96 -22.87
N SER A 341 28.54 -57.05 -23.62
CA SER A 341 27.93 -58.35 -23.29
C SER A 341 28.93 -59.42 -22.83
N LEU A 342 28.35 -60.57 -22.39
CA LEU A 342 28.94 -61.88 -22.05
C LEU A 342 29.32 -62.06 -20.56
N GLU A 343 28.93 -63.13 -19.84
CA GLU A 343 27.97 -64.21 -20.19
C GLU A 343 27.29 -64.89 -18.96
N ALA A 344 27.04 -66.21 -19.00
CA ALA A 344 26.18 -67.03 -18.14
C ALA A 344 26.90 -67.81 -17.00
N ASP A 345 26.14 -68.31 -16.01
CA ASP A 345 26.07 -69.78 -15.78
C ASP A 345 24.86 -70.28 -14.94
N ALA A 346 24.58 -71.58 -15.04
CA ALA A 346 23.28 -72.26 -14.92
C ALA A 346 22.67 -72.64 -13.52
N ALA A 347 21.32 -72.79 -13.52
CA ALA A 347 20.46 -73.76 -12.79
C ALA A 347 20.45 -73.79 -11.23
N THR A 348 19.37 -74.15 -10.50
CA THR A 348 18.39 -75.26 -10.73
C THR A 348 17.17 -75.15 -9.77
N ARG A 349 15.98 -75.67 -10.15
CA ARG A 349 14.93 -76.36 -9.31
C ARG A 349 14.37 -75.67 -8.01
N THR A 350 13.09 -75.78 -7.61
CA THR A 350 11.88 -76.49 -8.12
C THR A 350 10.61 -75.83 -7.53
N SER A 351 9.46 -76.10 -8.13
CA SER A 351 8.13 -75.82 -7.56
C SER A 351 7.79 -76.65 -6.31
N LYS A 352 6.87 -76.14 -5.48
CA LYS A 352 5.77 -76.93 -4.87
C LYS A 352 4.65 -76.05 -4.33
N THR A 353 3.42 -76.52 -4.51
CA THR A 353 2.15 -75.90 -4.07
C THR A 353 1.51 -76.70 -2.92
N TYR A 354 0.42 -76.13 -2.38
CA TYR A 354 -0.67 -76.76 -1.59
C TYR A 354 -0.67 -76.75 -0.03
N ARG A 355 -1.67 -75.97 0.47
CA ARG A 355 -2.73 -76.29 1.47
C ARG A 355 -2.51 -76.10 2.99
N ASN A 356 -3.37 -75.22 3.54
CA ASN A 356 -4.22 -75.23 4.76
C ASN A 356 -3.97 -76.36 5.82
N GLU A 357 -4.07 -76.15 7.14
CA GLU A 357 -5.30 -75.80 7.92
C GLU A 357 -5.01 -75.28 9.36
N ASP A 358 -5.96 -74.49 9.89
CA ASP A 358 -6.45 -74.30 11.28
C ASP A 358 -5.55 -74.07 12.53
N MET A 359 -5.60 -72.82 13.02
CA MET A 359 -6.11 -72.37 14.34
C MET A 359 -5.76 -73.14 15.66
N SER A 360 -4.97 -72.53 16.57
CA SER A 360 -5.51 -71.86 17.80
C SER A 360 -4.48 -71.14 18.71
N LYS A 361 -4.91 -70.00 19.29
CA LYS A 361 -4.65 -69.43 20.65
C LYS A 361 -3.22 -69.18 21.21
N SER A 362 -2.90 -67.88 21.25
CA SER A 362 -2.46 -67.06 22.42
C SER A 362 -1.20 -67.41 23.23
N ASN A 363 -0.20 -66.52 23.19
CA ASN A 363 0.06 -65.58 24.30
C ASN A 363 1.05 -64.44 23.95
N TYR A 364 0.88 -63.29 24.61
CA TYR A 364 1.82 -62.15 24.66
C TYR A 364 3.24 -62.62 25.08
N LEU A 365 4.35 -62.10 24.55
CA LEU A 365 4.77 -60.69 24.60
C LEU A 365 5.62 -60.23 23.38
N SER A 366 5.61 -58.92 23.15
CA SER A 366 6.23 -58.18 22.04
C SER A 366 7.75 -58.33 21.89
N PHE A 367 8.24 -58.39 20.64
CA PHE A 367 9.47 -57.70 20.24
C PHE A 367 9.39 -57.21 18.78
N TYR A 368 9.82 -55.97 18.57
CA TYR A 368 9.65 -55.13 17.38
C TYR A 368 10.01 -55.77 16.02
N LEU A 369 9.14 -55.59 15.02
CA LEU A 369 9.57 -55.29 13.65
C LEU A 369 9.33 -53.80 13.36
N ILE A 370 10.36 -53.14 12.84
CA ILE A 370 10.28 -51.75 12.39
C ILE A 370 9.58 -51.75 11.03
N LEU A 371 8.33 -51.25 10.98
CA LEU A 371 7.91 -50.56 9.75
C LEU A 371 8.67 -49.24 9.73
N GLU A 372 9.37 -48.95 8.63
CA GLU A 372 9.75 -47.57 8.33
C GLU A 372 8.46 -46.79 8.07
N MET A 373 7.94 -46.18 9.13
CA MET A 373 6.87 -45.21 9.04
C MET A 373 7.44 -43.98 8.34
N GLN A 374 7.33 -43.95 7.00
CA GLN A 374 7.57 -42.74 6.23
C GLN A 374 6.69 -41.63 6.82
N GLN A 375 7.31 -40.63 7.42
CA GLN A 375 6.58 -39.55 8.06
C GLN A 375 6.00 -38.64 6.99
N ASP A 376 4.67 -38.48 7.03
CA ASP A 376 3.95 -37.51 6.25
C ASP A 376 4.31 -36.10 6.75
N CYS A 377 4.57 -35.17 5.84
CA CYS A 377 4.81 -33.78 6.20
C CYS A 377 3.51 -33.11 6.63
N THR A 378 3.63 -32.18 7.58
CA THR A 378 2.57 -31.22 7.89
C THR A 378 2.36 -30.25 6.73
N SER A 379 1.35 -29.37 6.84
CA SER A 379 1.08 -28.35 5.81
C SER A 379 2.35 -27.54 5.45
N PRO A 380 2.57 -27.24 4.15
CA PRO A 380 3.75 -26.55 3.66
C PRO A 380 4.00 -25.20 4.37
N PRO A 381 5.27 -24.78 4.50
CA PRO A 381 5.60 -23.50 5.11
C PRO A 381 4.99 -22.32 4.35
N VAL A 382 4.65 -21.24 5.04
CA VAL A 382 4.14 -20.01 4.42
C VAL A 382 5.32 -19.11 4.03
N ILE A 383 5.44 -18.79 2.74
CA ILE A 383 6.49 -17.93 2.19
C ILE A 383 6.00 -16.48 2.18
N LYS A 384 6.81 -15.54 2.70
CA LYS A 384 6.47 -14.11 2.68
C LYS A 384 6.32 -13.63 1.24
N ASN A 385 5.21 -12.95 0.95
CA ASN A 385 4.80 -12.50 -0.39
C ASN A 385 4.71 -13.65 -1.42
N GLY A 386 4.67 -14.90 -0.96
CA GLY A 386 4.46 -16.11 -1.74
C GLY A 386 3.02 -16.62 -1.63
N VAL A 387 2.63 -17.47 -2.58
CA VAL A 387 1.31 -18.10 -2.64
C VAL A 387 1.46 -19.57 -3.03
N LEU A 388 0.79 -20.46 -2.29
CA LEU A 388 0.74 -21.87 -2.65
C LEU A 388 -0.24 -22.04 -3.83
N LEU A 389 0.24 -22.58 -4.95
CA LEU A 389 -0.56 -22.73 -6.18
C LEU A 389 -1.41 -24.03 -6.18
N GLY A 390 -1.17 -24.91 -5.21
CA GLY A 390 -1.90 -26.17 -5.00
C GLY A 390 -2.86 -26.15 -3.80
N PRO A 391 -3.74 -27.17 -3.67
CA PRO A 391 -4.66 -27.28 -2.54
C PRO A 391 -3.91 -27.53 -1.23
N LEU A 392 -4.24 -26.75 -0.18
CA LEU A 392 -3.69 -26.94 1.16
C LEU A 392 -4.34 -28.16 1.83
N LEU A 393 -3.53 -29.18 2.15
CA LEU A 393 -3.94 -30.37 2.88
C LEU A 393 -3.41 -30.32 4.32
N THR A 394 -4.08 -31.04 5.22
CA THR A 394 -3.67 -31.17 6.63
C THR A 394 -2.45 -32.07 6.83
N SER A 395 -2.16 -32.94 5.86
CA SER A 395 -0.98 -33.82 5.82
C SER A 395 -0.64 -34.18 4.38
N TYR A 396 0.65 -34.29 4.08
CA TYR A 396 1.19 -34.62 2.76
C TYR A 396 2.04 -35.88 2.87
N LYS A 397 1.77 -36.86 2.00
CA LYS A 397 2.53 -38.11 2.02
C LYS A 397 3.99 -37.86 1.66
N ASN A 398 4.90 -38.61 2.27
CA ASN A 398 6.30 -38.63 1.84
C ASN A 398 6.41 -38.82 0.31
N GLY A 399 7.20 -37.97 -0.36
CA GLY A 399 7.30 -37.88 -1.82
C GLY A 399 6.25 -36.98 -2.51
N SER A 400 5.32 -36.36 -1.77
CA SER A 400 4.42 -35.33 -2.33
C SER A 400 5.18 -34.05 -2.64
N SER A 401 4.73 -33.28 -3.65
CA SER A 401 5.25 -31.94 -3.93
C SER A 401 4.16 -30.88 -3.90
N VAL A 402 4.56 -29.64 -3.69
CA VAL A 402 3.71 -28.45 -3.78
C VAL A 402 4.44 -27.35 -4.52
N GLU A 403 3.68 -26.51 -5.23
CA GLU A 403 4.24 -25.40 -6.00
C GLU A 403 3.88 -24.05 -5.36
N TYR A 404 4.86 -23.15 -5.35
CA TYR A 404 4.77 -21.78 -4.88
C TYR A 404 4.94 -20.81 -6.05
N GLY A 405 4.11 -19.78 -6.07
CA GLY A 405 4.30 -18.56 -6.86
C GLY A 405 4.55 -17.37 -5.93
N CYS A 406 4.76 -16.20 -6.51
CA CYS A 406 4.87 -14.94 -5.79
C CYS A 406 3.68 -14.02 -6.08
N GLN A 407 3.43 -13.08 -5.17
CA GLN A 407 2.45 -12.01 -5.34
C GLN A 407 2.81 -11.09 -6.52
N HIS A 408 1.84 -10.29 -6.98
CA HIS A 408 1.99 -9.46 -8.17
C HIS A 408 3.24 -8.55 -8.08
N TYR A 409 3.96 -8.41 -9.19
CA TYR A 409 5.28 -7.75 -9.31
C TYR A 409 6.46 -8.33 -8.49
N HIS A 410 6.28 -9.37 -7.67
CA HIS A 410 7.38 -10.00 -6.94
C HIS A 410 8.06 -11.09 -7.78
N PHE A 411 9.39 -11.14 -7.73
CA PHE A 411 10.19 -12.11 -8.48
C PHE A 411 10.48 -13.36 -7.65
N LEU A 412 10.20 -14.55 -8.19
CA LEU A 412 10.48 -15.81 -7.50
C LEU A 412 11.95 -16.22 -7.70
N ASP A 413 12.71 -16.23 -6.61
CA ASP A 413 14.10 -16.65 -6.55
C ASP A 413 14.21 -17.99 -5.80
N GLY A 414 14.80 -19.00 -6.45
CA GLY A 414 14.81 -20.39 -5.96
C GLY A 414 13.82 -21.32 -6.69
N PRO A 415 13.63 -22.57 -6.20
CA PRO A 415 12.80 -23.57 -6.87
C PRO A 415 11.30 -23.31 -6.66
N SER A 416 10.48 -23.21 -7.72
CA SER A 416 9.02 -23.03 -7.57
C SER A 416 8.35 -24.23 -6.89
N THR A 417 8.90 -25.43 -7.05
CA THR A 417 8.33 -26.67 -6.50
C THR A 417 9.17 -27.20 -5.34
N VAL A 418 8.51 -27.48 -4.22
CA VAL A 418 9.08 -27.97 -2.97
C VAL A 418 8.54 -29.38 -2.68
N TYR A 419 9.38 -30.29 -2.23
CA TYR A 419 9.06 -31.71 -2.02
C TYR A 419 9.00 -32.05 -0.52
N CYS A 420 8.12 -32.97 -0.16
CA CYS A 420 8.02 -33.56 1.17
C CYS A 420 8.95 -34.77 1.24
N GLU A 421 10.01 -34.70 2.03
CA GLU A 421 11.00 -35.77 2.22
C GLU A 421 11.13 -36.08 3.72
N HIS A 422 10.74 -37.30 4.11
CA HIS A 422 10.88 -37.85 5.46
C HIS A 422 10.29 -36.95 6.57
N GLY A 423 9.15 -36.31 6.30
CA GLY A 423 8.44 -35.43 7.24
C GLY A 423 8.83 -33.95 7.17
N ASN A 424 9.88 -33.59 6.41
CA ASN A 424 10.32 -32.21 6.21
C ASN A 424 10.12 -31.77 4.74
N TRP A 425 9.98 -30.47 4.54
CA TRP A 425 9.95 -29.87 3.19
C TRP A 425 11.37 -29.51 2.73
N THR A 426 11.65 -29.66 1.44
CA THR A 426 12.93 -29.24 0.82
C THR A 426 13.13 -27.71 0.86
N GLU A 427 14.27 -27.22 0.35
CA GLU A 427 14.50 -25.77 0.22
C GLU A 427 13.36 -25.09 -0.55
N GLN A 428 12.95 -23.93 -0.02
CA GLN A 428 11.76 -23.19 -0.40
C GLN A 428 12.15 -21.86 -1.06
N PRO A 429 11.40 -21.38 -2.07
CA PRO A 429 11.75 -20.17 -2.80
C PRO A 429 11.52 -18.89 -1.98
N THR A 430 12.10 -17.79 -2.44
CA THR A 430 11.95 -16.45 -1.86
C THR A 430 11.36 -15.48 -2.88
N CYS A 431 10.36 -14.71 -2.46
CA CYS A 431 9.73 -13.69 -3.30
C CYS A 431 10.42 -12.34 -3.12
N LEU A 432 11.21 -11.94 -4.09
CA LEU A 432 11.99 -10.70 -4.08
C LEU A 432 11.09 -9.51 -4.44
N GLU A 433 11.16 -8.45 -3.64
CA GLU A 433 10.28 -7.28 -3.75
C GLU A 433 10.66 -6.39 -4.96
N PRO A 434 9.68 -5.80 -5.66
CA PRO A 434 9.90 -4.81 -6.71
C PRO A 434 10.24 -3.43 -6.13
N CYS A 435 10.94 -2.60 -6.90
CA CYS A 435 11.28 -1.23 -6.51
C CYS A 435 10.23 -0.25 -7.05
N THR A 436 9.77 0.68 -6.20
CA THR A 436 8.90 1.79 -6.61
C THR A 436 9.68 3.09 -6.58
N LEU A 437 9.61 3.90 -7.65
CA LEU A 437 10.25 5.21 -7.67
C LEU A 437 9.46 6.25 -6.89
N SER A 438 10.18 6.99 -6.06
CA SER A 438 9.68 8.11 -5.27
C SER A 438 10.00 9.41 -6.00
N VAL A 439 8.94 10.10 -6.45
CA VAL A 439 9.07 11.42 -7.09
C VAL A 439 9.74 12.43 -6.14
N THR A 440 9.49 12.31 -4.83
CA THR A 440 10.13 13.10 -3.79
C THR A 440 11.63 12.86 -3.73
N ASP A 441 12.09 11.61 -3.79
CA ASP A 441 13.53 11.30 -3.76
C ASP A 441 14.23 11.66 -5.07
N MET A 442 13.54 11.55 -6.20
CA MET A 442 14.04 12.08 -7.49
C MET A 442 14.21 13.61 -7.44
N ASN A 443 13.24 14.32 -6.86
CA ASN A 443 13.32 15.76 -6.64
C ASN A 443 14.47 16.12 -5.69
N ASN A 444 14.59 15.45 -4.54
CA ASN A 444 15.64 15.69 -3.53
C ASN A 444 17.06 15.45 -4.08
N ASN A 445 17.22 14.55 -5.05
CA ASN A 445 18.49 14.25 -5.70
C ASN A 445 18.74 15.04 -7.00
N ASN A 446 17.81 15.93 -7.39
CA ASN A 446 17.85 16.75 -8.59
C ASN A 446 17.97 15.95 -9.90
N ILE A 447 17.25 14.83 -9.97
CA ILE A 447 17.23 13.89 -11.10
C ILE A 447 15.82 13.71 -11.66
N GLU A 448 15.76 13.25 -12.89
CA GLU A 448 14.54 12.80 -13.57
C GLU A 448 14.81 11.51 -14.37
N LEU A 449 13.73 10.81 -14.75
CA LEU A 449 13.86 9.59 -15.56
C LEU A 449 14.25 9.97 -17.00
N LYS A 450 15.33 9.37 -17.49
CA LYS A 450 15.84 9.58 -18.85
C LYS A 450 14.85 9.12 -19.94
N TRP A 451 13.93 8.23 -19.59
CA TRP A 451 12.86 7.74 -20.48
C TRP A 451 11.51 7.88 -19.78
N ARG A 452 10.54 8.50 -20.45
CA ARG A 452 9.22 8.76 -19.87
C ARG A 452 8.38 7.47 -19.83
N GLN A 453 8.01 7.01 -18.64
CA GLN A 453 7.11 5.88 -18.39
C GLN A 453 5.90 6.32 -17.55
N GLU A 454 4.77 5.63 -17.71
CA GLU A 454 3.52 5.91 -16.96
C GLU A 454 3.46 5.16 -15.61
N GLU A 455 4.15 4.01 -15.49
CA GLU A 455 4.30 3.28 -14.22
C GLU A 455 5.70 3.49 -13.64
N LEU A 456 5.78 3.65 -12.31
CA LEU A 456 7.02 3.89 -11.54
C LEU A 456 7.53 2.64 -10.81
N ILE A 457 7.07 1.45 -11.21
CA ILE A 457 7.39 0.16 -10.56
C ILE A 457 8.32 -0.64 -11.47
N PHE A 458 9.40 -1.14 -10.89
CA PHE A 458 10.46 -1.89 -11.56
C PHE A 458 10.67 -3.24 -10.86
N LEU A 459 10.83 -4.30 -11.64
CA LEU A 459 11.01 -5.65 -11.13
C LEU A 459 12.42 -5.85 -10.56
N HIS A 460 12.58 -6.92 -9.80
CA HIS A 460 13.88 -7.33 -9.29
C HIS A 460 14.88 -7.53 -10.44
N GLY A 461 16.04 -6.86 -10.37
CA GLY A 461 17.08 -6.93 -11.41
C GLY A 461 16.93 -5.91 -12.54
N ASP A 462 15.84 -5.13 -12.61
CA ASP A 462 15.68 -4.09 -13.63
C ASP A 462 16.72 -2.97 -13.51
N LEU A 463 17.23 -2.52 -14.66
CA LEU A 463 18.22 -1.44 -14.78
C LEU A 463 17.53 -0.12 -15.18
N ILE A 464 17.58 0.85 -14.27
CA ILE A 464 16.92 2.15 -14.38
C ILE A 464 17.96 3.22 -14.70
N GLU A 465 17.62 4.14 -15.60
CA GLU A 465 18.50 5.25 -16.03
C GLU A 465 17.87 6.61 -15.73
N PHE A 466 18.61 7.43 -15.00
CA PHE A 466 18.28 8.80 -14.63
C PHE A 466 19.16 9.82 -15.37
N GLU A 467 18.65 11.03 -15.52
CA GLU A 467 19.39 12.22 -15.95
C GLU A 467 19.28 13.34 -14.91
N CYS A 468 20.20 14.31 -14.93
CA CYS A 468 20.16 15.44 -14.01
C CYS A 468 19.21 16.52 -14.53
N LYS A 469 18.45 17.12 -13.63
CA LYS A 469 17.64 18.31 -13.93
C LYS A 469 18.52 19.49 -14.33
N GLN A 470 17.96 20.39 -15.12
CA GLN A 470 18.66 21.57 -15.65
C GLN A 470 19.37 22.38 -14.55
N GLY A 471 20.67 22.64 -14.74
CA GLY A 471 21.53 23.36 -13.78
C GLY A 471 22.34 22.45 -12.84
N TYR A 472 22.07 21.15 -12.83
CA TYR A 472 22.76 20.16 -11.98
C TYR A 472 23.57 19.17 -12.84
N ASN A 473 24.63 18.60 -12.28
CA ASN A 473 25.42 17.54 -12.93
C ASN A 473 25.73 16.37 -11.99
N PHE A 474 25.91 15.18 -12.56
CA PHE A 474 26.43 14.01 -11.84
C PHE A 474 27.89 14.23 -11.47
N LEU A 475 28.35 13.64 -10.35
CA LEU A 475 29.79 13.51 -10.10
C LEU A 475 30.40 12.62 -11.19
N GLN A 476 31.47 13.11 -11.84
CA GLN A 476 32.12 12.47 -13.00
C GLN A 476 32.94 11.21 -12.65
N THR A 477 32.75 10.62 -11.47
CA THR A 477 33.64 9.61 -10.88
C THR A 477 33.27 8.15 -11.20
N ILE A 478 32.20 7.89 -11.96
CA ILE A 478 31.66 6.55 -12.20
C ILE A 478 31.29 6.38 -13.69
N PRO A 479 31.63 5.25 -14.35
CA PRO A 479 31.07 4.94 -15.67
C PRO A 479 29.55 4.70 -15.57
N SER A 480 28.77 5.44 -16.37
CA SER A 480 27.29 5.50 -16.31
C SER A 480 26.71 5.91 -14.94
N PRO A 481 26.97 7.15 -14.46
CA PRO A 481 26.63 7.58 -13.09
C PRO A 481 25.13 7.74 -12.83
N GLY A 482 24.29 7.79 -13.88
CA GLY A 482 22.83 7.84 -13.78
C GLY A 482 22.15 6.46 -13.75
N ARG A 483 22.90 5.35 -13.83
CA ARG A 483 22.32 3.99 -13.93
C ARG A 483 22.34 3.27 -12.58
N THR A 484 21.23 2.65 -12.22
CA THR A 484 21.07 1.90 -10.97
C THR A 484 20.22 0.65 -11.22
N GLN A 485 20.29 -0.34 -10.32
CA GLN A 485 19.56 -1.60 -10.46
C GLN A 485 18.63 -1.83 -9.28
N CYS A 486 17.42 -2.29 -9.52
CA CYS A 486 16.50 -2.70 -8.46
C CYS A 486 17.00 -3.98 -7.79
N ASN A 487 17.21 -3.95 -6.47
CA ASN A 487 17.65 -5.09 -5.69
C ASN A 487 16.79 -5.22 -4.41
N HIS A 488 16.01 -6.29 -4.30
CA HIS A 488 15.11 -6.61 -3.18
C HIS A 488 14.31 -5.39 -2.66
N GLY A 489 13.52 -4.76 -3.54
CA GLY A 489 12.71 -3.57 -3.22
C GLY A 489 13.50 -2.27 -2.98
N ARG A 490 14.84 -2.33 -2.95
CA ARG A 490 15.72 -1.19 -2.67
C ARG A 490 16.32 -0.63 -3.94
N LEU A 491 16.21 0.69 -4.07
CA LEU A 491 16.83 1.46 -5.14
C LEU A 491 17.79 2.50 -4.58
N LYS A 492 18.99 2.59 -5.15
CA LYS A 492 19.93 3.67 -4.84
C LYS A 492 19.83 4.75 -5.92
N TYR A 493 19.27 5.90 -5.55
CA TYR A 493 19.18 7.06 -6.44
C TYR A 493 20.57 7.70 -6.68
N PRO A 494 20.91 8.05 -7.93
CA PRO A 494 22.07 8.88 -8.21
C PRO A 494 21.77 10.35 -7.83
N LYS A 495 22.80 11.12 -7.48
CA LYS A 495 22.65 12.50 -6.97
C LYS A 495 23.35 13.50 -7.87
N CYS A 496 22.65 14.59 -8.21
CA CYS A 496 23.19 15.71 -8.97
C CYS A 496 23.37 16.95 -8.09
N ILE A 497 24.41 17.74 -8.37
CA ILE A 497 24.81 18.90 -7.54
C ILE A 497 24.80 20.22 -8.33
N MET A 498 24.49 21.30 -7.61
CA MET A 498 24.62 22.71 -8.07
C MET A 498 26.09 23.09 -8.25
N GLN A 499 26.36 24.11 -9.07
CA GLN A 499 27.69 24.72 -9.20
C GLN A 499 27.73 26.11 -8.54
N ALA A 500 28.68 26.31 -7.60
CA ALA A 500 29.15 27.59 -6.98
C ALA A 500 28.49 28.03 -5.62
N PRO A 501 29.18 28.83 -4.74
CA PRO A 501 29.27 28.52 -3.28
C PRO A 501 29.15 29.69 -2.25
N THR A 502 28.93 29.38 -0.95
CA THR A 502 29.55 30.04 0.24
C THR A 502 29.24 29.33 1.59
N GLU A 503 30.16 29.49 2.56
CA GLU A 503 30.23 29.06 3.98
C GLU A 503 29.52 27.77 4.46
N LYS A 504 30.30 26.94 5.20
CA LYS A 504 29.98 25.54 5.52
C LYS A 504 30.12 25.24 7.01
N CYS A 505 29.22 24.44 7.56
CA CYS A 505 29.40 23.77 8.86
C CYS A 505 30.41 22.62 8.73
N ASP A 506 31.16 22.33 9.80
CA ASP A 506 31.99 21.12 9.90
C ASP A 506 31.12 19.86 10.15
N SER A 507 31.76 18.70 10.34
CA SER A 507 31.08 17.42 10.62
C SER A 507 30.04 17.50 11.75
N PRO A 508 28.84 16.92 11.57
CA PRO A 508 27.77 16.89 12.59
C PRO A 508 28.21 16.27 13.93
N PRO A 509 27.64 16.69 15.07
CA PRO A 509 27.97 16.13 16.38
C PRO A 509 27.60 14.63 16.47
N PRO A 510 28.45 13.73 16.99
CA PRO A 510 28.05 12.35 17.24
C PRO A 510 27.04 12.27 18.39
N ILE A 511 26.09 11.34 18.32
CA ILE A 511 25.13 11.05 19.39
C ILE A 511 25.39 9.67 20.01
N VAL A 512 25.03 9.50 21.28
CA VAL A 512 25.12 8.22 21.98
C VAL A 512 23.96 7.32 21.55
N ASN A 513 24.22 6.02 21.38
CA ASN A 513 23.25 4.99 20.99
C ASN A 513 22.47 5.30 19.69
N GLY A 514 23.10 6.05 18.78
CA GLY A 514 22.60 6.30 17.44
C GLY A 514 23.74 6.69 16.50
N ALA A 515 23.42 6.79 15.21
CA ALA A 515 24.36 7.17 14.16
C ALA A 515 23.65 8.04 13.12
N LEU A 516 24.43 8.77 12.33
CA LEU A 516 23.93 9.36 11.10
C LEU A 516 23.50 8.25 10.14
N THR A 517 22.36 8.43 9.45
CA THR A 517 21.88 7.47 8.45
C THR A 517 22.80 7.36 7.22
N LEU A 518 23.69 8.33 7.05
CA LEU A 518 24.73 8.39 6.02
C LEU A 518 26.08 8.78 6.65
N PRO A 519 27.22 8.31 6.12
CA PRO A 519 28.55 8.70 6.62
C PRO A 519 28.74 10.23 6.64
N PRO A 520 29.28 10.82 7.71
CA PRO A 520 29.49 12.27 7.78
C PRO A 520 30.53 12.73 6.75
N LEU A 521 30.21 13.81 6.04
CA LEU A 521 31.19 14.60 5.29
C LEU A 521 32.01 15.46 6.26
N THR A 522 33.18 15.93 5.82
CA THR A 522 33.99 16.86 6.62
C THR A 522 33.38 18.25 6.72
N GLN A 523 32.60 18.68 5.71
CA GLN A 523 31.96 19.99 5.64
C GLN A 523 30.62 19.95 4.89
N TYR A 524 29.71 20.86 5.23
CA TYR A 524 28.32 20.94 4.75
C TYR A 524 27.91 22.39 4.48
N ASP A 525 27.42 22.72 3.28
CA ASP A 525 26.97 24.07 2.93
C ASP A 525 25.79 24.56 3.78
N SER A 526 25.70 25.88 4.05
CA SER A 526 24.57 26.47 4.77
C SER A 526 23.22 26.11 4.13
N GLY A 527 22.25 25.71 4.95
CA GLY A 527 20.98 25.10 4.53
C GLY A 527 21.02 23.58 4.36
N SER A 528 22.18 22.93 4.41
CA SER A 528 22.28 21.46 4.42
C SER A 528 21.58 20.86 5.64
N SER A 529 21.08 19.64 5.51
CA SER A 529 20.58 18.86 6.64
C SER A 529 21.18 17.46 6.68
N VAL A 530 21.27 16.90 7.88
CA VAL A 530 21.62 15.50 8.12
C VAL A 530 20.59 14.85 9.05
N GLN A 531 20.51 13.53 9.01
CA GLN A 531 19.49 12.75 9.70
C GLN A 531 20.16 11.69 10.56
N TYR A 532 19.70 11.55 11.80
CA TYR A 532 20.17 10.54 12.74
C TYR A 532 19.13 9.44 12.89
N SER A 533 19.62 8.22 13.07
CA SER A 533 18.83 7.07 13.49
C SER A 533 19.39 6.54 14.80
N CYS A 534 18.51 6.20 15.74
CA CYS A 534 18.91 5.47 16.93
C CYS A 534 19.18 4.00 16.60
N PHE A 535 20.03 3.33 17.38
CA PHE A 535 20.25 1.89 17.24
C PHE A 535 18.99 1.11 17.62
N ASP A 536 18.90 -0.15 17.19
CA ASP A 536 17.70 -0.98 17.37
C ASP A 536 17.13 -0.88 18.79
N TYR A 537 15.80 -0.77 18.87
CA TYR A 537 15.01 -0.63 20.10
C TYR A 537 15.21 0.67 20.90
N HIS A 538 16.11 1.58 20.50
CA HIS A 538 16.28 2.86 21.16
C HIS A 538 15.26 3.89 20.66
N PHE A 539 14.68 4.66 21.57
CA PHE A 539 13.65 5.65 21.26
C PHE A 539 14.28 7.02 20.97
N LEU A 540 13.94 7.63 19.83
CA LEU A 540 14.46 8.93 19.41
C LEU A 540 13.65 10.07 20.05
N GLN A 541 14.28 10.87 20.91
CA GLN A 541 13.70 12.08 21.50
C GLN A 541 14.35 13.33 20.87
N GLY A 542 13.54 14.14 20.18
CA GLY A 542 13.97 15.38 19.52
C GLY A 542 13.76 15.33 18.00
N SER A 543 14.36 16.27 17.27
CA SER A 543 14.29 16.27 15.80
C SER A 543 15.26 15.24 15.22
N GLU A 544 14.75 14.28 14.46
CA GLU A 544 15.57 13.30 13.71
C GLU A 544 16.55 13.97 12.75
N ARG A 545 16.15 15.12 12.19
CA ARG A 545 16.91 15.92 11.24
C ARG A 545 17.46 17.18 11.90
N ILE A 546 18.74 17.47 11.68
CA ILE A 546 19.36 18.76 12.03
C ILE A 546 19.79 19.52 10.78
N TYR A 547 19.90 20.83 10.92
CA TYR A 547 20.20 21.77 9.85
C TYR A 547 21.48 22.53 10.15
N CYS A 548 22.25 22.78 9.10
CA CYS A 548 23.39 23.69 9.10
C CYS A 548 22.89 25.10 8.80
N SER A 549 23.09 26.04 9.71
CA SER A 549 22.75 27.46 9.54
C SER A 549 23.92 28.30 10.03
N GLU A 550 24.45 29.17 9.17
CA GLU A 550 25.53 30.12 9.51
C GLU A 550 26.76 29.45 10.18
N GLY A 551 27.14 28.27 9.68
CA GLY A 551 28.27 27.50 10.21
C GLY A 551 28.00 26.70 11.49
N GLN A 552 26.78 26.76 12.05
CA GLN A 552 26.38 25.98 13.23
C GLN A 552 25.29 24.95 12.93
N TRP A 553 25.30 23.86 13.68
CA TRP A 553 24.27 22.82 13.64
C TRP A 553 23.17 23.07 14.67
N THR A 554 21.90 22.88 14.27
CA THR A 554 20.78 22.80 15.22
C THR A 554 20.94 21.59 16.16
N SER A 555 20.30 21.62 17.33
CA SER A 555 20.45 20.60 18.37
C SER A 555 20.13 19.17 17.87
N PRO A 556 21.02 18.18 18.08
CA PRO A 556 20.79 16.79 17.66
C PRO A 556 19.81 16.04 18.58
N PRO A 557 19.19 14.94 18.10
CA PRO A 557 18.28 14.13 18.90
C PRO A 557 19.01 13.26 19.93
N VAL A 558 18.27 12.80 20.92
CA VAL A 558 18.76 11.92 22.00
C VAL A 558 18.15 10.54 21.84
N CYS A 559 18.99 9.50 21.78
CA CYS A 559 18.55 8.11 21.73
C CYS A 559 18.44 7.53 23.14
N ILE A 560 17.21 7.23 23.56
CA ILE A 560 16.87 6.70 24.89
C ILE A 560 16.88 5.18 24.84
N GLU A 561 17.52 4.56 25.83
CA GLU A 561 17.66 3.11 25.91
C GLU A 561 16.32 2.39 26.13
N PRO A 562 16.09 1.23 25.48
CA PRO A 562 14.94 0.38 25.74
C PRO A 562 15.00 -0.23 27.14
N CYS A 563 13.85 -0.50 27.71
CA CYS A 563 13.77 -1.33 28.90
C CYS A 563 13.87 -2.81 28.55
N THR A 564 14.60 -3.57 29.37
CA THR A 564 14.74 -5.03 29.25
C THR A 564 14.07 -5.74 30.42
N LEU A 565 13.53 -6.93 30.16
CA LEU A 565 12.92 -7.75 31.20
C LEU A 565 13.95 -8.55 31.99
N SER A 566 14.02 -8.30 33.30
CA SER A 566 14.85 -9.05 34.24
C SER A 566 14.03 -10.18 34.85
N LYS A 567 14.27 -11.41 34.38
CA LYS A 567 13.66 -12.63 34.97
C LYS A 567 13.93 -12.72 36.48
N ASN A 568 15.11 -12.29 36.94
CA ASN A 568 15.47 -12.31 38.35
C ASN A 568 14.62 -11.34 39.19
N GLU A 569 14.37 -10.12 38.69
CA GLU A 569 13.48 -9.17 39.37
C GLU A 569 12.01 -9.61 39.28
N MET A 570 11.57 -10.23 38.18
CA MET A 570 10.21 -10.79 38.08
C MET A 570 9.96 -11.90 39.11
N GLU A 571 10.92 -12.83 39.24
CA GLU A 571 10.89 -13.91 40.24
C GLU A 571 10.88 -13.34 41.67
N LYS A 572 11.82 -12.46 41.99
CA LYS A 572 11.96 -11.79 43.29
C LYS A 572 10.72 -10.99 43.72
N ASN A 573 9.96 -10.45 42.78
CA ASN A 573 8.74 -9.68 43.03
C ASN A 573 7.44 -10.49 42.87
N ASN A 574 7.53 -11.81 42.64
CA ASN A 574 6.40 -12.72 42.43
C ASN A 574 5.44 -12.33 41.29
N VAL A 575 5.99 -11.84 40.17
CA VAL A 575 5.22 -11.41 39.00
C VAL A 575 5.49 -12.25 37.75
N LEU A 576 4.49 -12.30 36.88
CA LEU A 576 4.48 -12.93 35.56
C LEU A 576 4.22 -11.85 34.51
N LEU A 577 4.86 -11.96 33.35
CA LEU A 577 4.59 -11.08 32.22
C LEU A 577 3.24 -11.45 31.57
N GLN A 578 2.46 -10.46 31.15
CA GLN A 578 1.24 -10.68 30.38
C GLN A 578 1.54 -11.44 29.08
N GLY A 579 0.77 -12.50 28.80
CA GLY A 579 1.13 -13.54 27.83
C GLY A 579 1.37 -13.08 26.39
N PHE A 580 0.84 -11.91 26.00
CA PHE A 580 1.08 -11.27 24.71
C PHE A 580 2.56 -10.91 24.50
N TYR A 581 3.27 -10.50 25.55
CA TYR A 581 4.67 -10.06 25.47
C TYR A 581 5.69 -11.20 25.60
N LYS A 582 5.27 -12.47 25.57
CA LYS A 582 6.12 -13.64 25.91
C LYS A 582 7.39 -13.77 25.05
N ASN A 583 7.40 -13.18 23.86
CA ASN A 583 8.53 -13.17 22.92
C ASN A 583 9.24 -11.80 22.83
N GLN A 584 8.78 -10.77 23.55
CA GLN A 584 9.31 -9.41 23.49
C GLN A 584 10.35 -9.17 24.59
N VAL A 585 11.60 -8.92 24.18
CA VAL A 585 12.75 -8.75 25.09
C VAL A 585 13.01 -7.27 25.43
N TYR A 586 12.68 -6.38 24.50
CA TYR A 586 12.90 -4.94 24.57
C TYR A 586 11.57 -4.18 24.47
N PHE A 587 11.45 -3.13 25.28
CA PHE A 587 10.31 -2.22 25.32
C PHE A 587 10.83 -0.80 25.10
N TYR A 588 10.21 -0.06 24.18
CA TYR A 588 10.60 1.31 23.88
C TYR A 588 10.31 2.24 25.05
N HIS A 589 11.03 3.36 25.12
CA HIS A 589 10.70 4.39 26.10
C HIS A 589 9.28 4.90 25.86
N GLY A 590 8.44 4.87 26.91
CA GLY A 590 7.03 5.22 26.84
C GLY A 590 6.07 4.02 26.84
N ASP A 591 6.54 2.83 26.44
CA ASP A 591 5.73 1.60 26.41
C ASP A 591 5.19 1.23 27.79
N TYR A 592 3.93 0.78 27.86
CA TYR A 592 3.34 0.20 29.06
C TYR A 592 3.44 -1.33 29.03
N VAL A 593 4.10 -1.89 30.04
CA VAL A 593 4.35 -3.33 30.18
C VAL A 593 3.41 -3.93 31.22
N GLY A 594 2.63 -4.93 30.82
CA GLY A 594 1.65 -5.60 31.66
C GLY A 594 2.25 -6.74 32.50
N PHE A 595 2.02 -6.72 33.82
CA PHE A 595 2.45 -7.74 34.76
C PHE A 595 1.27 -8.26 35.61
N TYR A 596 1.22 -9.58 35.81
CA TYR A 596 0.31 -10.24 36.73
C TYR A 596 1.04 -10.73 37.98
N CYS A 597 0.36 -10.84 39.12
CA CYS A 597 0.90 -11.62 40.24
C CYS A 597 0.92 -13.12 39.92
N LYS A 598 1.87 -13.85 40.52
CA LYS A 598 1.86 -15.32 40.56
C LYS A 598 0.64 -15.83 41.34
N GLN A 599 0.30 -17.10 41.13
CA GLN A 599 -0.82 -17.76 41.82
C GLN A 599 -0.67 -17.63 43.34
N ASN A 600 -1.78 -17.33 44.03
CA ASN A 600 -1.86 -17.04 45.48
C ASN A 600 -1.09 -15.79 45.96
N HIS A 601 -0.65 -14.91 45.05
CA HIS A 601 -0.02 -13.64 45.41
C HIS A 601 -0.86 -12.43 44.96
N PHE A 602 -0.80 -11.33 45.72
CA PHE A 602 -1.56 -10.10 45.45
C PHE A 602 -0.67 -8.85 45.57
N GLY A 603 -1.03 -7.77 44.89
CA GLY A 603 -0.31 -6.50 44.97
C GLY A 603 -0.21 -5.96 46.40
N ALA A 604 1.01 -5.66 46.83
CA ALA A 604 1.29 -5.20 48.20
C ALA A 604 0.56 -3.88 48.59
N GLU A 605 0.25 -3.03 47.62
CA GLU A 605 -0.30 -1.69 47.85
C GLU A 605 -1.79 -1.54 47.48
N SER A 606 -2.31 -2.39 46.58
CA SER A 606 -3.60 -2.16 45.91
C SER A 606 -4.56 -3.37 45.92
N GLY A 607 -4.09 -4.58 46.25
CA GLY A 607 -4.88 -5.81 46.12
C GLY A 607 -5.23 -6.21 44.68
N THR A 608 -4.78 -5.45 43.67
CA THR A 608 -4.97 -5.77 42.25
C THR A 608 -4.06 -6.91 41.82
N THR A 609 -4.47 -7.66 40.80
CA THR A 609 -3.73 -8.80 40.23
C THR A 609 -3.04 -8.49 38.91
N LEU A 610 -3.33 -7.34 38.29
CA LEU A 610 -2.73 -6.81 37.07
C LEU A 610 -2.15 -5.42 37.35
N PHE A 611 -0.98 -5.14 36.76
CA PHE A 611 -0.25 -3.88 36.82
C PHE A 611 0.22 -3.49 35.41
N GLN A 612 0.27 -2.20 35.12
CA GLN A 612 0.92 -1.65 33.94
C GLN A 612 2.04 -0.73 34.38
N VAL A 613 3.25 -0.97 33.87
CA VAL A 613 4.46 -0.23 34.23
C VAL A 613 5.02 0.42 32.99
N GLN A 614 5.20 1.74 33.01
CA GLN A 614 5.78 2.46 31.88
C GLN A 614 7.30 2.30 31.85
N CYS A 615 7.86 1.99 30.67
CA CYS A 615 9.30 2.00 30.43
C CYS A 615 9.85 3.43 30.47
N LYS A 616 10.69 3.75 31.46
CA LYS A 616 11.29 5.08 31.65
C LYS A 616 12.81 5.01 31.58
N ARG A 617 13.38 5.47 30.45
CA ARG A 617 14.84 5.57 30.20
C ARG A 617 15.60 4.28 30.58
N GLY A 618 15.27 3.18 29.91
CA GLY A 618 15.86 1.86 30.15
C GLY A 618 15.38 1.14 31.43
N GLN A 619 14.60 1.78 32.30
CA GLN A 619 14.18 1.20 33.59
C GLN A 619 12.68 0.84 33.61
N LEU A 620 12.39 -0.38 34.09
CA LEU A 620 11.07 -0.85 34.50
C LEU A 620 11.05 -1.05 36.01
N THR A 621 10.09 -0.41 36.68
CA THR A 621 9.81 -0.59 38.11
C THR A 621 8.86 -1.76 38.31
N TYR A 622 9.37 -2.95 38.64
CA TYR A 622 8.57 -4.15 38.81
C TYR A 622 7.56 -4.00 39.97
N PRO A 623 6.29 -4.36 39.78
CA PRO A 623 5.30 -4.35 40.85
C PRO A 623 5.55 -5.53 41.80
N ARG A 624 5.31 -5.34 43.09
CA ARG A 624 5.60 -6.34 44.12
C ARG A 624 4.34 -7.06 44.60
N CYS A 625 4.31 -8.38 44.42
CA CYS A 625 3.24 -9.23 44.92
C CYS A 625 3.67 -10.02 46.17
N VAL A 626 2.76 -10.11 47.14
CA VAL A 626 2.93 -10.82 48.42
C VAL A 626 1.94 -11.97 48.53
N GLU A 627 2.35 -13.07 49.14
CA GLU A 627 1.48 -14.21 49.48
C GLU A 627 0.48 -13.79 50.57
N ARG A 628 -0.77 -14.29 50.49
CA ARG A 628 -1.87 -13.90 51.40
C ARG A 628 -2.85 -15.02 51.69
#